data_AF-A0A386WPD8-F1
#
_entry.id   AF-A0A386WPD8-F1
#
_cell.length_a   1.000
_cell.length_b   1.000
_cell.length_c   1.000
_cell.angle_alpha   90.00
_cell.angle_beta   90.00
_cell.angle_gamma   90.00
#
_symmetry.space_group_name_H-M   'P 1'
#
loop_
_entity.id
_entity.type
_entity.pdbx_description
1 polymer ?
#
loop_
_entity_poly.entity_id
_entity_poly.type
_entity_poly.pdbx_seq_one_letter_code
_entity_poly.pdbx_strand_id
1 'polypeptide(L)'
;MTAAVGPQASADADACRGCSHGQGSHKRGKGGCREVDCACGKYEVDPRAQRAERERVLTAVAEVCERQAVKARGELAAMPVAADRVAEVAAHVDGHRVAEIERLAGELAEERREHQATALRLGQAYERVDELTAERNEARAELANLCREVIEREEQIARERGARMAELVQLRAEVELDRATAAGRRVQVPAADGEVVSRYAAYLCLACSARYGKPFTDHGCGPLVPVVVTIARADRPGSDTSKEKQPS
;
A
#
# COMPACT_ATOMS: atom_id res chain seq x y z
N MET A 1 -3.69 41.50 28.00
CA MET A 1 -2.46 41.26 27.20
C MET A 1 -2.71 40.03 26.35
N THR A 2 -3.23 40.23 25.14
CA THR A 2 -3.61 39.19 24.18
C THR A 2 -2.65 39.26 23.01
N ALA A 3 -1.74 38.29 22.91
CA ALA A 3 -0.81 38.20 21.78
C ALA A 3 -1.54 37.58 20.59
N ALA A 4 -1.64 38.34 19.49
CA ALA A 4 -2.15 37.87 18.22
C ALA A 4 -1.11 36.94 17.56
N VAL A 5 -1.50 35.68 17.33
CA VAL A 5 -0.74 34.72 16.54
C VAL A 5 -1.02 35.01 15.07
N GLY A 6 -0.04 35.58 14.38
CA GLY A 6 -0.08 35.78 12.93
C GLY A 6 0.06 34.46 12.16
N PRO A 7 -0.52 34.34 10.96
CA PRO A 7 -0.43 33.14 10.15
C PRO A 7 1.01 32.92 9.67
N GLN A 8 1.62 31.80 10.09
CA GLN A 8 2.89 31.33 9.56
C GLN A 8 2.73 31.00 8.07
N ALA A 9 3.48 31.69 7.22
CA ALA A 9 3.65 31.33 5.83
C ALA A 9 4.42 30.00 5.76
N SER A 10 3.80 28.97 5.15
CA SER A 10 4.43 27.67 4.92
C SER A 10 5.61 27.83 3.96
N ALA A 11 6.82 27.59 4.44
CA ALA A 11 8.07 27.72 3.70
C ALA A 11 8.40 26.51 2.80
N ASP A 12 7.47 25.58 2.59
CA ASP A 12 7.68 24.39 1.76
C ASP A 12 7.08 24.57 0.36
N ALA A 13 7.73 25.40 -0.46
CA ALA A 13 7.52 25.43 -1.90
C ALA A 13 8.68 24.71 -2.59
N ASP A 14 8.66 23.37 -2.52
CA ASP A 14 9.63 22.52 -3.22
C ASP A 14 9.69 22.86 -4.71
N ALA A 15 10.92 23.10 -5.18
CA ALA A 15 11.24 23.45 -6.54
C ALA A 15 10.65 22.44 -7.54
N CYS A 16 10.02 22.94 -8.61
CA CYS A 16 9.66 22.09 -9.75
C CYS A 16 10.95 21.73 -10.50
N ARG A 17 11.60 20.62 -10.13
CA ARG A 17 12.90 20.18 -10.69
C ARG A 17 12.88 19.86 -12.20
N GLY A 18 11.73 19.93 -12.86
CA GLY A 18 11.55 19.52 -14.26
C GLY A 18 11.37 20.64 -15.29
N CYS A 19 11.41 21.93 -14.91
CA CYS A 19 11.21 23.04 -15.84
C CYS A 19 12.49 23.88 -15.98
N SER A 20 12.91 24.17 -17.21
CA SER A 20 14.09 25.00 -17.54
C SER A 20 13.85 26.50 -17.37
N HIS A 21 12.59 26.92 -17.16
CA HIS A 21 12.24 28.31 -16.92
C HIS A 21 12.60 28.69 -15.48
N GLY A 22 13.45 29.71 -15.32
CA GLY A 22 14.03 30.13 -14.04
C GLY A 22 13.01 30.27 -12.91
N GLN A 23 13.47 29.97 -11.68
CA GLN A 23 12.69 29.67 -10.46
C GLN A 23 11.66 30.72 -9.95
N GLY A 24 11.34 31.77 -10.70
CA GLY A 24 10.43 32.84 -10.28
C GLY A 24 9.16 33.04 -11.12
N SER A 25 9.06 32.41 -12.30
CA SER A 25 8.07 32.81 -13.31
C SER A 25 6.67 32.23 -13.09
N HIS A 26 6.56 31.09 -12.40
CA HIS A 26 5.28 30.41 -12.22
C HIS A 26 4.91 30.39 -10.74
N LYS A 27 4.07 31.34 -10.31
CA LYS A 27 3.37 31.20 -9.02
C LYS A 27 2.59 29.89 -9.07
N ARG A 28 3.00 28.89 -8.28
CA ARG A 28 2.16 27.74 -7.95
C ARG A 28 0.93 28.26 -7.20
N GLY A 29 -0.09 28.66 -7.94
CA GLY A 29 -1.45 28.62 -7.41
C GLY A 29 -1.81 27.16 -7.15
N LYS A 30 -2.81 26.91 -6.29
CA LYS A 30 -3.35 25.57 -6.01
C LYS A 30 -3.83 24.78 -7.25
N GLY A 31 -3.73 25.33 -8.47
CA GLY A 31 -4.27 24.77 -9.72
C GLY A 31 -3.25 24.41 -10.81
N GLY A 32 -1.99 24.13 -10.48
CA GLY A 32 -1.01 23.63 -11.48
C GLY A 32 -0.38 24.69 -12.38
N CYS A 33 0.50 24.27 -13.30
CA CYS A 33 1.14 25.15 -14.27
C CYS A 33 0.12 25.57 -15.33
N ARG A 34 0.09 26.85 -15.73
CA ARG A 34 -0.88 27.41 -16.68
C ARG A 34 -0.38 27.50 -18.13
N GLU A 35 0.85 27.09 -18.38
CA GLU A 35 1.43 27.12 -19.73
C GLU A 35 1.21 25.80 -20.43
N VAL A 36 0.63 25.88 -21.63
CA VAL A 36 0.26 24.73 -22.48
C VAL A 36 1.50 23.88 -22.82
N ASP A 37 2.68 24.51 -22.90
CA ASP A 37 3.95 23.88 -23.25
C ASP A 37 4.84 23.58 -22.03
N CYS A 38 4.28 23.63 -20.81
CA CYS A 38 5.08 23.32 -19.62
C CYS A 38 5.47 21.83 -19.60
N ALA A 39 6.78 21.56 -19.70
CA ALA A 39 7.36 20.23 -19.71
C ALA A 39 7.04 19.38 -18.46
N CYS A 40 6.46 19.96 -17.40
CA CYS A 40 6.11 19.22 -16.19
C CYS A 40 4.90 18.27 -16.38
N GLY A 41 4.19 18.33 -17.52
CA GLY A 41 3.06 17.45 -17.84
C GLY A 41 1.84 17.62 -16.93
N LYS A 42 1.80 18.68 -16.11
CA LYS A 42 0.72 18.99 -15.16
C LYS A 42 -0.19 20.12 -15.64
N TYR A 43 -0.19 20.40 -16.94
CA TYR A 43 -1.15 21.31 -17.53
C TYR A 43 -2.48 20.55 -17.66
N GLU A 44 -3.35 20.75 -16.68
CA GLU A 44 -4.75 20.34 -16.79
C GLU A 44 -5.52 21.50 -17.41
N VAL A 45 -5.91 21.36 -18.68
CA VAL A 45 -6.80 22.31 -19.32
C VAL A 45 -8.10 22.31 -18.52
N ASP A 46 -8.60 23.49 -18.14
CA ASP A 46 -9.88 23.60 -17.44
C ASP A 46 -10.98 22.86 -18.24
N PRO A 47 -11.61 21.81 -17.69
CA PRO A 47 -12.64 21.05 -18.37
C PRO A 47 -13.81 21.93 -18.84
N ARG A 48 -14.08 23.04 -18.14
CA ARG A 48 -15.11 24.00 -18.55
C ARG A 48 -14.68 24.79 -19.79
N ALA A 49 -13.43 25.21 -19.85
CA ALA A 49 -12.89 25.88 -21.03
C ALA A 49 -12.86 24.95 -22.26
N GLN A 50 -12.48 23.68 -22.08
CA GLN A 50 -12.54 22.69 -23.17
C GLN A 50 -13.96 22.45 -23.68
N ARG A 51 -14.94 22.35 -22.78
CA ARG A 51 -16.36 22.19 -23.18
C ARG A 51 -16.86 23.40 -23.95
N ALA A 52 -16.57 24.62 -23.46
CA ALA A 52 -16.98 25.85 -24.13
C ALA A 52 -16.36 25.98 -25.53
N GLU A 53 -15.08 25.63 -25.69
CA GLU A 53 -14.41 25.68 -26.99
C GLU A 53 -14.96 24.60 -27.94
N ARG A 54 -15.19 23.37 -27.45
CA ARG A 54 -15.82 22.31 -28.23
C ARG A 54 -17.22 22.71 -28.71
N GLU A 55 -18.01 23.34 -27.86
CA GLU A 55 -19.34 23.83 -28.20
C GLU A 55 -19.27 24.90 -29.32
N ARG A 56 -18.36 25.88 -29.22
CA ARG A 56 -18.15 26.87 -30.29
C ARG A 56 -17.78 26.22 -31.62
N VAL A 57 -16.87 25.25 -31.61
CA VAL A 57 -16.48 24.52 -32.82
C VAL A 57 -17.66 23.78 -33.44
N LEU A 58 -18.48 23.11 -32.61
CA LEU A 58 -19.67 22.40 -33.09
C LEU A 58 -20.71 23.37 -33.70
N THR A 59 -20.92 24.53 -33.08
CA THR A 59 -21.79 25.57 -33.65
C THR A 59 -21.27 26.08 -35.00
N ALA A 60 -19.97 26.38 -35.10
CA ALA A 60 -19.37 26.84 -36.35
C ALA A 60 -19.47 25.78 -37.47
N VAL A 61 -19.30 24.50 -37.15
CA VAL A 61 -19.47 23.39 -38.10
C VAL A 61 -20.93 23.30 -38.55
N ALA A 62 -21.90 23.41 -37.64
CA ALA A 62 -23.32 23.39 -37.99
C ALA A 62 -23.69 24.50 -38.98
N GLU A 63 -23.19 25.72 -38.77
CA GLU A 63 -23.41 26.85 -39.69
C GLU A 63 -22.80 26.62 -41.09
N VAL A 64 -21.59 26.03 -41.15
CA VAL A 64 -20.97 25.67 -42.44
C VAL A 64 -21.81 24.62 -43.17
N CYS A 65 -22.26 23.58 -42.46
CA CYS A 65 -23.12 22.55 -43.03
C CYS A 65 -24.44 23.12 -43.54
N GLU A 66 -25.08 24.03 -42.79
CA GLU A 66 -26.32 24.67 -43.22
C GLU A 66 -26.13 25.52 -44.48
N ARG A 67 -25.06 26.33 -44.54
CA ARG A 67 -24.71 27.11 -45.75
C ARG A 67 -24.48 26.20 -46.96
N GLN A 68 -23.78 25.08 -46.77
CA GLN A 68 -23.56 24.12 -47.86
C GLN A 68 -24.86 23.44 -48.29
N ALA A 69 -25.75 23.10 -47.36
CA ALA A 69 -27.06 22.54 -47.69
C ALA A 69 -27.92 23.52 -48.49
N VAL A 70 -27.94 24.80 -48.11
CA VAL A 70 -28.65 25.86 -48.85
C VAL A 70 -28.05 26.03 -50.25
N LYS A 71 -26.72 26.07 -50.37
CA LYS A 71 -26.03 26.15 -51.66
C LYS A 71 -26.37 24.97 -52.57
N ALA A 72 -26.28 23.75 -52.05
CA ALA A 72 -26.62 22.54 -52.79
C ALA A 72 -28.08 22.52 -53.23
N ARG A 73 -29.03 22.96 -52.38
CA ARG A 73 -30.45 23.11 -52.77
C ARG A 73 -30.64 24.15 -53.88
N GLY A 74 -29.92 25.27 -53.81
CA GLY A 74 -29.96 26.30 -54.85
C GLY A 74 -29.40 25.79 -56.19
N GLU A 75 -28.30 25.04 -56.15
CA GLU A 75 -27.72 24.40 -57.34
C GLU A 75 -28.67 23.34 -57.92
N LEU A 76 -29.26 22.49 -57.07
CA LEU A 76 -30.28 21.50 -57.49
C LEU A 76 -31.52 22.15 -58.11
N ALA A 77 -31.99 23.27 -57.57
CA ALA A 77 -33.13 24.01 -58.11
C ALA A 77 -32.80 24.74 -59.43
N ALA A 78 -31.53 25.12 -59.63
CA ALA A 78 -31.06 25.78 -60.85
C ALA A 78 -30.75 24.80 -61.98
N MET A 79 -30.56 23.52 -61.68
CA MET A 79 -30.48 22.48 -62.71
C MET A 79 -31.89 22.22 -63.24
N PRO A 80 -32.15 22.38 -64.55
CA PRO A 80 -33.40 21.92 -65.14
C PRO A 80 -33.40 20.39 -65.04
N VAL A 81 -34.05 19.87 -64.00
CA VAL A 81 -34.36 18.46 -63.90
C VAL A 81 -35.40 18.20 -64.99
N ALA A 82 -34.92 17.87 -66.18
CA ALA A 82 -35.79 17.32 -67.21
C ALA A 82 -36.43 16.09 -66.57
N ALA A 83 -37.74 16.15 -66.32
CA ALA A 83 -38.50 15.02 -65.79
C ALA A 83 -38.21 13.74 -66.59
N ASP A 84 -37.91 13.90 -67.88
CA ASP A 84 -37.46 12.85 -68.81
C ASP A 84 -36.14 12.17 -68.40
N ARG A 85 -35.14 12.90 -67.86
CA ARG A 85 -33.90 12.30 -67.36
C ARG A 85 -34.08 11.55 -66.05
N VAL A 86 -34.97 12.02 -65.18
CA VAL A 86 -35.34 11.28 -63.96
C VAL A 86 -36.11 10.02 -64.32
N ALA A 87 -37.00 10.09 -65.32
CA ALA A 87 -37.69 8.92 -65.86
C ALA A 87 -36.73 7.93 -66.54
N GLU A 88 -35.72 8.42 -67.27
CA GLU A 88 -34.69 7.59 -67.92
C GLU A 88 -33.78 6.90 -66.90
N VAL A 89 -33.36 7.60 -65.84
CA VAL A 89 -32.60 7.02 -64.72
C VAL A 89 -33.47 6.04 -63.94
N ALA A 90 -34.74 6.36 -63.67
CA ALA A 90 -35.68 5.45 -63.02
C ALA A 90 -35.95 4.19 -63.87
N ALA A 91 -35.96 4.30 -65.20
CA ALA A 91 -36.04 3.16 -66.12
C ALA A 91 -34.74 2.34 -66.18
N HIS A 92 -33.59 2.93 -65.85
CA HIS A 92 -32.27 2.27 -65.78
C HIS A 92 -31.93 1.69 -64.40
N VAL A 93 -32.70 2.03 -63.36
CA VAL A 93 -32.65 1.31 -62.08
C VAL A 93 -33.32 -0.04 -62.30
N ASP A 94 -32.53 -1.00 -62.77
CA ASP A 94 -32.92 -2.40 -62.87
C ASP A 94 -33.41 -2.87 -61.49
N GLY A 95 -34.57 -3.54 -61.45
CA GLY A 95 -35.12 -4.13 -60.22
C GLY A 95 -34.12 -5.03 -59.51
N HIS A 96 -33.15 -5.63 -60.22
CA HIS A 96 -32.04 -6.37 -59.62
C HIS A 96 -31.18 -5.50 -58.69
N ARG A 97 -30.86 -4.26 -59.07
CA ARG A 97 -30.05 -3.36 -58.24
C ARG A 97 -30.79 -2.91 -56.98
N VAL A 98 -32.10 -2.69 -57.08
CA VAL A 98 -32.93 -2.37 -55.90
C VAL A 98 -32.97 -3.56 -54.94
N ALA A 99 -33.23 -4.77 -55.45
CA ALA A 99 -33.25 -5.99 -54.65
C ALA A 99 -31.88 -6.27 -54.00
N GLU A 100 -30.77 -6.00 -54.69
CA GLU A 100 -29.42 -6.13 -54.14
C GLU A 100 -29.15 -5.11 -53.02
N ILE A 101 -29.57 -3.85 -53.20
CA ILE A 101 -29.47 -2.82 -52.15
C ILE A 101 -30.29 -3.21 -50.93
N GLU A 102 -31.52 -3.70 -51.12
CA GLU A 102 -32.39 -4.16 -50.03
C GLU A 102 -31.77 -5.36 -49.28
N ARG A 103 -31.20 -6.33 -50.02
CA ARG A 103 -30.47 -7.46 -49.43
C ARG A 103 -29.28 -6.99 -48.59
N LEU A 104 -28.43 -6.14 -49.14
CA LEU A 104 -27.26 -5.59 -48.43
C LEU A 104 -27.67 -4.76 -47.22
N ALA A 105 -28.77 -4.00 -47.32
CA ALA A 105 -29.32 -3.26 -46.19
C ALA A 105 -29.82 -4.21 -45.07
N GLY A 106 -30.43 -5.33 -45.44
CA GLY A 106 -30.82 -6.39 -44.52
C GLY A 106 -29.62 -7.02 -43.79
N GLU A 107 -28.58 -7.39 -44.53
CA GLU A 107 -27.33 -7.94 -43.98
C GLU A 107 -26.65 -6.96 -43.02
N LEU A 108 -26.52 -5.69 -43.41
CA LEU A 108 -25.95 -4.65 -42.54
C LEU A 108 -26.78 -4.43 -41.28
N ALA A 109 -28.11 -4.51 -41.37
CA ALA A 109 -28.98 -4.40 -40.20
C ALA A 109 -28.81 -5.59 -39.25
N GLU A 110 -28.63 -6.81 -39.79
CA GLU A 110 -28.32 -8.00 -39.00
C GLU A 110 -26.96 -7.89 -38.31
N GLU A 111 -25.91 -7.53 -39.03
CA GLU A 111 -24.57 -7.33 -38.48
C GLU A 111 -24.58 -6.29 -37.35
N ARG A 112 -25.32 -5.18 -37.53
CA ARG A 112 -25.49 -4.17 -36.47
C ARG A 112 -26.16 -4.73 -35.23
N ARG A 113 -27.17 -5.59 -35.38
CA ARG A 113 -27.83 -6.25 -34.25
C ARG A 113 -26.87 -7.21 -33.53
N GLU A 114 -26.06 -7.95 -34.28
CA GLU A 114 -25.04 -8.84 -33.70
C GLU A 114 -23.95 -8.07 -32.95
N HIS A 115 -23.44 -6.97 -33.52
CA HIS A 115 -22.49 -6.08 -32.85
C HIS A 115 -23.09 -5.46 -31.58
N GLN A 116 -24.33 -4.99 -31.63
CA GLN A 116 -25.03 -4.48 -30.45
C GLN A 116 -25.20 -5.56 -29.37
N ALA A 117 -25.60 -6.77 -29.75
CA ALA A 117 -25.72 -7.90 -28.82
C ALA A 117 -24.36 -8.24 -28.18
N THR A 118 -23.28 -8.23 -28.97
CA THR A 118 -21.92 -8.49 -28.48
C THR A 118 -21.43 -7.39 -27.54
N ALA A 119 -21.70 -6.13 -27.86
CA ALA A 119 -21.37 -4.98 -27.00
C ALA A 119 -22.11 -5.07 -25.64
N LEU A 120 -23.39 -5.47 -25.64
CA LEU A 120 -24.15 -5.70 -24.42
C LEU A 120 -23.55 -6.83 -23.57
N ARG A 121 -23.22 -7.97 -24.19
CA ARG A 121 -22.58 -9.10 -23.49
C ARG A 121 -21.22 -8.70 -22.90
N LEU A 122 -20.43 -7.91 -23.63
CA LEU A 122 -19.15 -7.41 -23.16
C LEU A 122 -19.32 -6.45 -21.97
N GLY A 123 -20.32 -5.56 -22.02
CA GLY A 123 -20.68 -4.69 -20.89
C GLY A 123 -21.03 -5.49 -19.63
N GLN A 124 -21.91 -6.48 -19.77
CA GLN A 124 -22.28 -7.39 -18.68
C GLN A 124 -21.08 -8.17 -18.13
N ALA A 125 -20.17 -8.61 -19.00
CA ALA A 125 -18.95 -9.30 -18.59
C ALA A 125 -18.02 -8.39 -17.77
N TYR A 126 -17.87 -7.12 -18.16
CA TYR A 126 -17.10 -6.15 -17.38
C TYR A 126 -17.73 -5.85 -16.02
N GLU A 127 -19.05 -5.63 -15.97
CA GLU A 127 -19.78 -5.48 -14.70
C GLU A 127 -19.55 -6.68 -13.78
N ARG A 128 -19.61 -7.91 -14.33
CA ARG A 128 -19.33 -9.13 -13.55
C ARG A 128 -17.89 -9.20 -13.04
N VAL A 129 -16.92 -8.73 -13.81
CA VAL A 129 -15.51 -8.66 -13.38
C VAL A 129 -15.34 -7.65 -12.24
N ASP A 130 -16.03 -6.51 -12.29
CA ASP A 130 -16.01 -5.52 -11.23
C ASP A 130 -16.64 -6.05 -9.93
N GLU A 131 -17.79 -6.73 -10.02
CA GLU A 131 -18.43 -7.42 -8.89
C GLU A 131 -17.49 -8.44 -8.24
N LEU A 132 -16.93 -9.35 -9.04
CA LEU A 132 -15.99 -10.37 -8.54
C LEU A 132 -14.71 -9.75 -7.94
N THR A 133 -14.29 -8.60 -8.47
CA THR A 133 -13.15 -7.85 -7.92
C THR A 133 -13.49 -7.26 -6.56
N ALA A 134 -14.71 -6.75 -6.38
CA ALA A 134 -15.19 -6.28 -5.09
C ALA A 134 -15.30 -7.44 -4.07
N GLU A 135 -15.94 -8.55 -4.43
CA GLU A 135 -16.06 -9.76 -3.60
C GLU A 135 -14.67 -10.27 -3.17
N ARG A 136 -13.70 -10.35 -4.10
CA ARG A 136 -12.33 -10.76 -3.79
C ARG A 136 -11.64 -9.82 -2.80
N ASN A 137 -11.87 -8.51 -2.92
CA ASN A 137 -11.26 -7.53 -2.03
C ASN A 137 -11.88 -7.58 -0.63
N GLU A 138 -13.19 -7.82 -0.53
CA GLU A 138 -13.89 -8.07 0.73
C GLU A 138 -13.35 -9.32 1.43
N ALA A 139 -13.27 -10.46 0.72
CA ALA A 139 -12.70 -11.69 1.25
C ALA A 139 -11.24 -11.55 1.71
N ARG A 140 -10.44 -10.72 1.01
CA ARG A 140 -9.06 -10.39 1.44
C ARG A 140 -9.04 -9.57 2.73
N ALA A 141 -9.98 -8.63 2.89
CA ALA A 141 -10.09 -7.84 4.11
C ALA A 141 -10.51 -8.72 5.30
N GLU A 142 -11.47 -9.62 5.11
CA GLU A 142 -11.88 -10.61 6.10
C GLU A 142 -10.72 -11.51 6.52
N LEU A 143 -9.97 -12.07 5.56
CA LEU A 143 -8.80 -12.89 5.85
C LEU A 143 -7.74 -12.11 6.65
N ALA A 144 -7.49 -10.85 6.30
CA ALA A 144 -6.55 -10.01 7.03
C ALA A 144 -7.02 -9.73 8.47
N ASN A 145 -8.33 -9.62 8.71
CA ASN A 145 -8.90 -9.48 10.05
C ASN A 145 -8.68 -10.76 10.86
N LEU A 146 -9.03 -11.92 10.30
CA LEU A 146 -8.84 -13.23 10.94
C LEU A 146 -7.37 -13.50 11.28
N CYS A 147 -6.44 -13.15 10.39
CA CYS A 147 -5.01 -13.27 10.67
C CYS A 147 -4.60 -12.42 11.89
N ARG A 148 -5.12 -11.20 12.03
CA ARG A 148 -4.84 -10.36 13.21
C ARG A 148 -5.41 -10.97 14.48
N GLU A 149 -6.65 -11.46 14.45
CA GLU A 149 -7.29 -12.11 15.59
C GLU A 149 -6.51 -13.36 16.06
N VAL A 150 -6.01 -14.17 15.12
CA VAL A 150 -5.18 -15.34 15.45
C VAL A 150 -3.88 -14.91 16.13
N ILE A 151 -3.18 -13.91 15.59
CA ILE A 151 -1.94 -13.39 16.19
C ILE A 151 -2.21 -12.88 17.62
N GLU A 152 -3.24 -12.05 17.80
CA GLU A 152 -3.63 -11.53 19.11
C GLU A 152 -3.96 -12.66 20.11
N ARG A 153 -4.64 -13.71 19.63
CA ARG A 153 -4.98 -14.87 20.45
C ARG A 153 -3.75 -15.70 20.82
N GLU A 154 -2.81 -15.89 19.91
CA GLU A 154 -1.53 -16.58 20.18
C GLU A 154 -0.70 -15.81 21.22
N GLU A 155 -0.60 -14.49 21.08
CA GLU A 155 0.06 -13.65 22.08
C GLU A 155 -0.63 -13.73 23.45
N GLN A 156 -1.97 -13.73 23.48
CA GLN A 156 -2.72 -13.90 24.71
C GLN A 156 -2.41 -15.25 25.36
N ILE A 157 -2.43 -16.34 24.59
CA ILE A 157 -2.08 -17.69 25.09
C ILE A 157 -0.64 -17.70 25.62
N ALA A 158 0.30 -17.04 24.94
CA ALA A 158 1.68 -16.93 25.41
C ALA A 158 1.77 -16.17 26.75
N ARG A 159 1.06 -15.05 26.90
CA ARG A 159 0.96 -14.29 28.15
C ARG A 159 0.37 -15.13 29.29
N GLU A 160 -0.74 -15.83 29.03
CA GLU A 160 -1.39 -16.70 30.01
C GLU A 160 -0.48 -17.87 30.44
N ARG A 161 0.22 -18.51 29.48
CA ARG A 161 1.22 -19.55 29.78
C ARG A 161 2.38 -19.02 30.60
N GLY A 162 2.89 -17.83 30.28
CA GLY A 162 3.94 -17.16 31.05
C GLY A 162 3.50 -16.85 32.48
N ALA A 163 2.28 -16.35 32.67
CA ALA A 163 1.71 -16.07 33.98
C ALA A 163 1.55 -17.34 34.82
N ARG A 164 0.98 -18.41 34.26
CA ARG A 164 0.84 -19.71 34.95
C ARG A 164 2.19 -20.31 35.31
N MET A 165 3.19 -20.19 34.44
CA MET A 165 4.54 -20.67 34.75
C MET A 165 5.16 -19.89 35.93
N ALA A 166 4.98 -18.56 35.96
CA ALA A 166 5.45 -17.74 37.07
C ALA A 166 4.77 -18.12 38.39
N GLU A 167 3.45 -18.34 38.37
CA GLU A 167 2.68 -18.82 39.52
C GLU A 167 3.18 -20.18 40.03
N LEU A 168 3.42 -21.14 39.14
CA LEU A 168 3.98 -22.45 39.51
C LEU A 168 5.38 -22.33 40.12
N VAL A 169 6.22 -21.43 39.62
CA VAL A 169 7.55 -21.18 40.19
C VAL A 169 7.44 -20.57 41.58
N GLN A 170 6.51 -19.63 41.81
CA GLN A 170 6.25 -19.04 43.12
C GLN A 170 5.76 -20.10 44.11
N LEU A 171 4.73 -20.87 43.76
CA LEU A 171 4.20 -21.96 44.60
C LEU A 171 5.28 -22.98 44.95
N ARG A 172 6.16 -23.32 44.00
CA ARG A 172 7.29 -24.22 44.28
C ARG A 172 8.25 -23.62 45.30
N ALA A 173 8.58 -22.34 45.18
CA ALA A 173 9.46 -21.65 46.12
C ALA A 173 8.85 -21.58 47.54
N GLU A 174 7.55 -21.32 47.64
CA GLU A 174 6.80 -21.35 48.91
C GLU A 174 6.85 -22.74 49.56
N VAL A 175 6.56 -23.80 48.80
CA VAL A 175 6.63 -25.19 49.30
C VAL A 175 8.05 -25.57 49.75
N GLU A 176 9.08 -25.12 49.03
CA GLU A 176 10.48 -25.35 49.41
C GLU A 176 10.84 -24.61 50.71
N LEU A 177 10.35 -23.37 50.89
CA LEU A 177 10.54 -22.59 52.12
C LEU A 177 9.83 -23.23 53.32
N ASP A 178 8.59 -23.68 53.15
CA ASP A 178 7.82 -24.37 54.19
C ASP A 178 8.51 -25.67 54.63
N ARG A 179 9.02 -26.45 53.68
CA ARG A 179 9.80 -27.66 53.97
C ARG A 179 11.09 -27.37 54.72
N ALA A 180 11.81 -26.31 54.35
CA ALA A 180 13.03 -25.89 55.04
C ALA A 180 12.74 -25.48 56.49
N THR A 181 11.67 -24.72 56.69
CA THR A 181 11.19 -24.26 58.01
C THR A 181 10.77 -25.45 58.88
N ALA A 182 9.97 -26.37 58.34
CA ALA A 182 9.53 -27.57 59.05
C ALA A 182 10.68 -28.51 59.43
N ALA A 183 11.72 -28.60 58.60
CA ALA A 183 12.89 -29.45 58.86
C ALA A 183 13.83 -28.90 59.95
N GLY A 184 13.57 -27.72 60.52
CA GLY A 184 14.48 -27.06 61.47
C GLY A 184 15.85 -26.73 60.88
N ARG A 185 15.99 -26.79 59.54
CA ARG A 185 17.24 -26.48 58.84
C ARG A 185 17.40 -24.96 58.82
N ARG A 186 18.15 -24.41 59.78
CA ARG A 186 18.85 -23.13 59.54
C ARG A 186 19.65 -23.33 58.27
N VAL A 187 19.32 -22.59 57.21
CA VAL A 187 20.13 -22.53 56.00
C VAL A 187 21.51 -22.05 56.42
N GLN A 188 22.43 -23.00 56.62
CA GLN A 188 23.84 -22.68 56.74
C GLN A 188 24.28 -22.23 55.35
N VAL A 189 24.35 -20.91 55.17
CA VAL A 189 25.10 -20.34 54.06
C VAL A 189 26.52 -20.88 54.23
N PRO A 190 27.04 -21.67 53.27
CA PRO A 190 28.43 -22.10 53.34
C PRO A 190 29.26 -20.83 53.50
N ALA A 191 30.07 -20.75 54.56
CA ALA A 191 31.09 -19.73 54.63
C ALA A 191 31.98 -19.97 53.41
N ALA A 192 31.77 -19.21 52.35
CA ALA A 192 32.72 -19.16 51.27
C ALA A 192 33.95 -18.51 51.89
N ASP A 193 35.05 -19.24 51.99
CA ASP A 193 36.30 -18.77 52.58
C ASP A 193 36.97 -17.63 51.76
N GLY A 194 36.25 -17.04 50.79
CA GLY A 194 36.63 -15.84 50.06
C GLY A 194 35.54 -14.76 50.19
N GLU A 195 35.97 -13.51 50.34
CA GLU A 195 35.10 -12.35 50.39
C GLU A 195 34.25 -12.27 49.10
N VAL A 196 32.95 -12.53 49.23
CA VAL A 196 31.99 -12.39 48.15
C VAL A 196 31.80 -10.90 47.86
N VAL A 197 32.19 -10.47 46.67
CA VAL A 197 32.10 -9.07 46.23
C VAL A 197 30.68 -8.73 45.80
N SER A 198 30.04 -9.64 45.05
CA SER A 198 28.68 -9.41 44.58
C SER A 198 27.96 -10.71 44.24
N ARG A 199 26.63 -10.69 44.37
CA ARG A 199 25.74 -11.78 44.00
C ARG A 199 24.57 -11.22 43.19
N TYR A 200 24.31 -11.79 42.01
CA TYR A 200 23.19 -11.37 41.18
C TYR A 200 22.54 -12.55 40.44
N ALA A 201 21.24 -12.43 40.16
CA ALA A 201 20.50 -13.38 39.36
C ALA A 201 20.84 -13.19 37.87
N ALA A 202 21.03 -14.29 37.15
CA ALA A 202 21.28 -14.29 35.72
C ALA A 202 20.62 -15.51 35.06
N TYR A 203 20.66 -15.57 33.74
CA TYR A 203 20.14 -16.68 32.95
C TYR A 203 21.28 -17.26 32.11
N LEU A 204 21.52 -18.56 32.20
CA LEU A 204 22.60 -19.27 31.51
C LEU A 204 22.03 -20.03 30.32
N CYS A 205 22.63 -19.87 29.14
CA CYS A 205 22.38 -20.77 28.02
C CYS A 205 23.16 -22.07 28.22
N LEU A 206 22.47 -23.21 28.28
CA LEU A 206 23.14 -24.52 28.45
C LEU A 206 23.94 -24.95 27.21
N ALA A 207 23.61 -24.44 26.02
CA ALA A 207 24.29 -24.81 24.79
C ALA A 207 25.64 -24.09 24.62
N CYS A 208 25.72 -22.79 24.94
CA CYS A 208 26.92 -21.98 24.70
C CYS A 208 27.56 -21.41 25.98
N SER A 209 26.95 -21.60 27.15
CA SER A 209 27.37 -21.05 28.45
C SER A 209 27.35 -19.52 28.57
N ALA A 210 26.74 -18.79 27.64
CA ALA A 210 26.56 -17.35 27.74
C ALA A 210 25.57 -16.99 28.86
N ARG A 211 25.80 -15.86 29.52
CA ARG A 211 25.01 -15.36 30.66
C ARG A 211 24.27 -14.09 30.27
N TYR A 212 22.98 -14.01 30.63
CA TYR A 212 22.10 -12.91 30.31
C TYR A 212 21.43 -12.35 31.56
N GLY A 213 21.17 -11.05 31.57
CA GLY A 213 20.44 -10.38 32.65
C GLY A 213 18.92 -10.50 32.56
N LYS A 214 18.39 -11.09 31.49
CA LYS A 214 16.95 -11.23 31.22
C LYS A 214 16.59 -12.67 30.85
N PRO A 215 15.37 -13.15 31.18
CA PRO A 215 14.92 -14.52 30.91
C PRO A 215 14.73 -14.83 29.43
N PHE A 216 14.59 -13.81 28.59
CA PHE A 216 14.34 -13.95 27.16
C PHE A 216 15.34 -13.11 26.38
N THR A 217 16.16 -13.81 25.60
CA THR A 217 16.97 -13.22 24.54
C THR A 217 16.89 -14.14 23.34
N ASP A 218 16.60 -13.59 22.15
CA ASP A 218 16.65 -14.30 20.87
C ASP A 218 18.09 -14.65 20.49
N HIS A 219 18.64 -15.57 21.27
CA HIS A 219 20.00 -16.06 21.12
C HIS A 219 20.01 -17.27 20.16
N GLY A 220 18.86 -17.92 19.90
CA GLY A 220 18.74 -19.01 18.93
C GLY A 220 19.34 -20.35 19.37
N CYS A 221 20.14 -20.39 20.44
CA CYS A 221 20.85 -21.60 20.86
C CYS A 221 20.12 -22.48 21.89
N GLY A 222 18.90 -22.10 22.31
CA GLY A 222 18.08 -22.91 23.22
C GLY A 222 17.59 -22.16 24.47
N PRO A 223 16.86 -22.85 25.37
CA PRO A 223 16.27 -22.24 26.56
C PRO A 223 17.34 -21.79 27.56
N LEU A 224 17.07 -20.68 28.25
CA LEU A 224 17.94 -20.18 29.31
C LEU A 224 17.48 -20.71 30.67
N VAL A 225 18.42 -21.15 31.52
CA VAL A 225 18.15 -21.60 32.89
C VAL A 225 18.52 -20.51 33.90
N PRO A 226 17.68 -20.22 34.91
CA PRO A 226 18.01 -19.26 35.95
C PRO A 226 19.19 -19.78 36.79
N VAL A 227 20.18 -18.93 36.99
CA VAL A 227 21.37 -19.20 37.79
C VAL A 227 21.66 -18.02 38.72
N VAL A 228 22.41 -18.29 39.79
CA VAL A 228 22.93 -17.26 40.68
C VAL A 228 24.43 -17.14 40.43
N VAL A 229 24.87 -15.95 40.01
CA VAL A 229 26.30 -15.68 39.83
C VAL A 229 26.84 -15.08 41.12
N THR A 230 27.88 -15.72 41.65
CA THR A 230 28.64 -15.22 42.80
C THR A 230 30.01 -14.80 42.29
N ILE A 231 30.39 -13.53 42.51
CA ILE A 231 31.73 -13.03 42.25
C ILE A 231 32.45 -12.98 43.59
N ALA A 232 33.51 -13.77 43.72
CA ALA A 232 34.41 -13.76 44.88
C ALA A 232 35.76 -13.15 44.48
N ARG A 233 36.44 -12.49 45.42
CA ARG A 233 37.85 -12.13 45.21
C ARG A 233 38.65 -13.43 45.14
N ALA A 234 39.36 -13.63 44.04
CA ALA A 234 40.38 -14.66 44.00
C ALA A 234 41.51 -14.22 44.95
N ASP A 235 41.86 -15.06 45.92
CA ASP A 235 43.15 -14.92 46.58
C ASP A 235 44.20 -14.96 45.49
N ARG A 236 44.90 -13.84 45.29
CA ARG A 236 46.04 -13.84 44.36
C ARG A 236 46.99 -14.92 44.86
N PRO A 237 47.24 -16.00 44.10
CA PRO A 237 48.30 -16.92 44.47
C PRO A 237 49.56 -16.07 44.59
N GLY A 238 50.19 -16.14 45.76
CA GLY A 238 51.26 -15.25 46.17
C GLY A 238 52.20 -14.98 45.00
N SER A 239 52.40 -13.71 44.67
CA SER A 239 53.51 -13.28 43.85
C SER A 239 54.77 -13.62 44.62
N ASP A 240 55.23 -14.86 44.48
CA ASP A 240 56.46 -15.36 45.08
C ASP A 240 57.61 -14.71 44.32
N THR A 241 57.96 -13.48 44.73
CA THR A 241 59.11 -12.72 44.23
C THR A 241 60.40 -13.25 44.84
N SER A 242 60.57 -14.57 44.83
CA SER A 242 61.83 -15.22 45.14
C SER A 242 62.78 -14.97 43.98
N LYS A 243 63.49 -13.84 44.05
CA LYS A 243 64.64 -13.53 43.19
C LYS A 243 65.71 -14.60 43.41
N GLU A 244 65.74 -15.58 42.51
CA GLU A 244 66.83 -16.54 42.39
C GLU A 244 68.10 -15.78 41.96
N LYS A 245 69.03 -15.61 42.91
CA LYS A 245 70.37 -15.06 42.67
C LYS A 245 71.15 -16.09 41.84
N GLN A 246 71.38 -15.81 40.56
CA GLN A 246 72.34 -16.58 39.76
C GLN A 246 73.76 -16.40 40.32
N PRO A 247 74.51 -17.49 40.58
CA PRO A 247 75.92 -17.40 40.92
C PRO A 247 76.77 -17.13 39.67
N SER A 248 77.78 -16.26 39.84
CA SER A 248 78.79 -15.86 38.86
C SER A 248 79.75 -16.97 38.47
#